data_AF-A0A8J2JXT0-F1
#
_entry.id   AF-A0A8J2JXT0-F1
#
_cell.length_a   1.000
_cell.length_b   1.000
_cell.length_c   1.000
_cell.angle_alpha   90.00
_cell.angle_beta   90.00
_cell.angle_gamma   90.00
#
_symmetry.space_group_name_H-M   'P 1'
#
loop_
_entity.id
_entity.type
_entity.pdbx_description
1 polymer ?
#
loop_
_entity_poly.entity_id
_entity_poly.type
_entity_poly.pdbx_seq_one_letter_code
_entity_poly.pdbx_strand_id
1 'polypeptide(L)'
;MDAVFLQERSVNQGLKFVINLSTDDFLTGHEIDKKIVFPATGYIYLVWKAFAKLHYNQYEETPVILENINFKRMTILPPYQDIEFIISVITDSGFFEIFENSEIVCTGIIHMANKEDQEMISNTPDEINVENVLDHEDFYKLLVLKGYDYQGMFRGVRNIETDGMWARLDWNDNWISFLDTMLQTYILREKLRLNNLVVPIRLDSATIFPGIFKKSLTNDSAIITRSENGFLIITTNNDIPNYLSLIAMRRTENGNVCLIKRKPSPDLKTVFVSLDMQDFGWVDILEKQCVCAKRENRIHMISRSSSSGIIGFTNCLMKELEWSHIRCVYIIDEANVYTEVEMEEHILKTDLVYNVYVNGSWGTYASIRVHKLENARNTEYAQVEIKNVGDLTSIGCVESPLKLKQRSDYEIHFSSLNFRDIMFATGKIPKNAFAYGHEECIGFEFSGTCRNKRVFGVADGNCLATALGFKPHMVWDVPDYWSLAEAVTVPAVYATVLYPFFMRAKLTKGESVLVHSGSGGVGIAAITIALDLECTVYTTVGSNNKREFLKTIFPTLLDEQIFDSNYGKTFKKEILKQTKGKGVDVILNSLAQDKLKASVECLGKRGRFLEIGKLSSINNTSKCRSSRNTLG
;
A
#
# COMPACT_ATOMS: atom_id res chain seq x y z
N MET A 1 -62.57 -8.33 16.72
CA MET A 1 -62.08 -7.25 17.59
C MET A 1 -60.77 -6.82 17.00
N ASP A 2 -60.79 -5.62 16.45
CA ASP A 2 -59.99 -5.25 15.31
C ASP A 2 -59.07 -4.11 15.70
N ALA A 3 -57.84 -4.14 15.21
CA ALA A 3 -56.96 -2.99 15.17
C ALA A 3 -56.06 -3.12 13.95
N VAL A 4 -56.57 -2.69 12.79
CA VAL A 4 -55.76 -2.53 11.59
C VAL A 4 -54.70 -1.46 11.86
N PHE A 5 -53.44 -1.77 11.57
CA PHE A 5 -52.46 -0.74 11.24
C PHE A 5 -52.04 -0.85 9.79
N LEU A 6 -51.86 0.32 9.17
CA LEU A 6 -51.83 0.47 7.72
C LEU A 6 -50.46 0.19 7.10
N GLN A 7 -50.51 -0.07 5.79
CA GLN A 7 -49.38 -0.45 4.96
C GLN A 7 -48.47 0.75 4.62
N GLU A 8 -47.57 1.14 5.52
CA GLU A 8 -46.43 1.98 5.16
C GLU A 8 -45.24 1.11 4.70
N ARG A 9 -45.06 1.00 3.38
CA ARG A 9 -43.85 0.44 2.78
C ARG A 9 -42.72 1.49 2.85
N SER A 10 -42.07 1.58 4.01
CA SER A 10 -40.79 2.28 4.14
C SER A 10 -39.63 1.47 3.52
N VAL A 11 -38.53 2.15 3.21
CA VAL A 11 -37.36 1.58 2.54
C VAL A 11 -36.37 1.03 3.59
N ASN A 12 -35.57 0.02 3.21
CA ASN A 12 -34.58 -0.75 4.01
C ASN A 12 -35.15 -1.94 4.82
N GLN A 13 -35.37 -3.06 4.13
CA GLN A 13 -35.34 -4.39 4.77
C GLN A 13 -33.91 -4.94 4.72
N GLY A 14 -33.22 -4.90 5.86
CA GLY A 14 -31.87 -5.46 6.03
C GLY A 14 -31.74 -6.14 7.39
N LEU A 15 -30.88 -7.16 7.47
CA LEU A 15 -30.53 -7.82 8.73
C LEU A 15 -29.49 -6.99 9.47
N LYS A 16 -29.85 -6.54 10.68
CA LYS A 16 -28.99 -5.81 11.60
C LYS A 16 -28.06 -6.76 12.35
N PHE A 17 -26.79 -6.40 12.40
CA PHE A 17 -25.77 -6.96 13.28
C PHE A 17 -25.08 -5.81 14.02
N VAL A 18 -24.67 -6.06 15.27
CA VAL A 18 -23.93 -5.09 16.10
C VAL A 18 -22.62 -5.74 16.50
N ILE A 19 -21.53 -4.96 16.47
CA ILE A 19 -20.18 -5.36 16.84
C ILE A 19 -19.67 -4.39 17.90
N ASN A 20 -19.09 -4.89 18.99
CA ASN A 20 -18.49 -4.06 20.04
C ASN A 20 -17.21 -4.74 20.57
N LEU A 21 -16.12 -4.00 20.75
CA LEU A 21 -14.85 -4.55 21.25
C LEU A 21 -14.91 -5.08 22.70
N SER A 22 -16.03 -4.90 23.41
CA SER A 22 -16.29 -5.53 24.72
C SER A 22 -17.00 -6.90 24.63
N THR A 23 -17.59 -7.26 23.49
CA THR A 23 -18.24 -8.55 23.21
C THR A 23 -17.49 -9.39 22.16
N ASP A 24 -16.83 -8.72 21.24
CA ASP A 24 -16.09 -9.26 20.10
C ASP A 24 -14.60 -8.94 20.27
N ASP A 25 -14.07 -9.17 21.48
CA ASP A 25 -12.76 -8.72 21.96
C ASP A 25 -11.58 -9.19 21.08
N PHE A 26 -11.68 -10.38 20.48
CA PHE A 26 -10.70 -10.90 19.52
C PHE A 26 -10.43 -9.94 18.35
N LEU A 27 -11.40 -9.09 17.95
CA LEU A 27 -11.22 -8.09 16.90
C LEU A 27 -10.18 -7.03 17.25
N THR A 28 -9.86 -6.83 18.54
CA THR A 28 -8.72 -5.99 18.96
C THR A 28 -7.39 -6.47 18.36
N GLY A 29 -7.27 -7.76 18.03
CA GLY A 29 -6.09 -8.33 17.38
C GLY A 29 -5.95 -8.03 15.89
N HIS A 30 -6.96 -7.45 15.23
CA HIS A 30 -6.87 -6.96 13.85
C HIS A 30 -6.50 -5.46 13.85
N GLU A 31 -5.29 -5.17 14.32
CA GLU A 31 -4.69 -3.83 14.35
C GLU A 31 -3.90 -3.57 13.06
N ILE A 32 -4.21 -2.48 12.36
CA ILE A 32 -3.55 -2.06 11.11
C ILE A 32 -3.26 -0.56 11.21
N ASP A 33 -2.00 -0.15 10.99
CA ASP A 33 -1.52 1.23 11.17
C ASP A 33 -2.00 1.84 12.50
N LYS A 34 -1.76 1.10 13.59
CA LYS A 34 -2.19 1.42 14.96
C LYS A 34 -3.68 1.72 15.15
N LYS A 35 -4.54 1.17 14.31
CA LYS A 35 -6.00 1.26 14.42
C LYS A 35 -6.59 -0.14 14.44
N ILE A 36 -7.50 -0.39 15.38
CA ILE A 36 -8.33 -1.58 15.33
C ILE A 36 -9.32 -1.39 14.17
N VAL A 37 -9.28 -2.29 13.20
CA VAL A 37 -10.05 -2.21 11.95
C VAL A 37 -10.97 -3.42 11.85
N PHE A 38 -12.20 -3.25 11.35
CA PHE A 38 -13.06 -4.39 11.08
C PHE A 38 -12.50 -5.21 9.90
N PRO A 39 -12.23 -6.51 10.06
CA PRO A 39 -11.60 -7.31 9.01
C PRO A 39 -12.45 -7.36 7.73
N ALA A 40 -11.80 -7.37 6.57
CA ALA A 40 -12.48 -7.55 5.29
C ALA A 40 -13.28 -8.88 5.25
N THR A 41 -12.77 -9.90 5.95
CA THR A 41 -13.41 -11.21 6.13
C THR A 41 -14.60 -11.17 7.09
N GLY A 42 -14.67 -10.18 7.98
CA GLY A 42 -15.82 -9.91 8.82
C GLY A 42 -17.06 -9.57 7.99
N TYR A 43 -16.91 -8.77 6.93
CA TYR A 43 -17.99 -8.49 5.99
C TYR A 43 -18.48 -9.76 5.26
N ILE A 44 -17.56 -10.62 4.82
CA ILE A 44 -17.86 -11.91 4.17
C ILE A 44 -18.69 -12.80 5.11
N TYR A 45 -18.25 -12.91 6.36
CA TYR A 45 -18.92 -13.70 7.40
C TYR A 45 -20.31 -13.14 7.79
N LEU A 46 -20.46 -11.81 7.90
CA LEU A 46 -21.76 -11.18 8.15
C LEU A 46 -22.76 -11.42 7.01
N VAL A 47 -22.30 -11.34 5.76
CA VAL A 47 -23.15 -11.61 4.58
C VAL A 47 -23.53 -13.09 4.49
N TRP A 48 -22.59 -14.00 4.75
CA TRP A 48 -22.84 -15.44 4.81
C TRP A 48 -23.88 -15.79 5.90
N LYS A 49 -23.74 -15.21 7.11
CA LYS A 49 -24.74 -15.34 8.19
C LYS A 49 -26.10 -14.75 7.81
N ALA A 50 -26.14 -13.59 7.15
CA ALA A 50 -27.37 -12.98 6.67
C ALA A 50 -28.08 -13.86 5.62
N PHE A 51 -27.34 -14.36 4.64
CA PHE A 51 -27.83 -15.23 3.57
C PHE A 51 -28.37 -16.56 4.11
N ALA A 52 -27.62 -17.27 4.95
CA ALA A 52 -28.08 -18.51 5.56
C ALA A 52 -29.39 -18.31 6.35
N LYS A 53 -29.47 -17.22 7.13
CA LYS A 53 -30.67 -16.85 7.90
C LYS A 53 -31.87 -16.51 7.02
N LEU A 54 -31.68 -15.86 5.87
CA LEU A 54 -32.75 -15.61 4.88
C LEU A 54 -33.23 -16.91 4.21
N HIS A 55 -32.36 -17.91 4.09
CA HIS A 55 -32.69 -19.26 3.63
C HIS A 55 -33.12 -20.23 4.75
N TYR A 56 -33.37 -19.73 5.97
CA TYR A 56 -33.78 -20.50 7.16
C TYR A 56 -32.80 -21.58 7.64
N ASN A 57 -31.53 -21.53 7.21
CA ASN A 57 -30.49 -22.49 7.54
C ASN A 57 -29.48 -21.94 8.57
N GLN A 58 -28.70 -22.82 9.20
CA GLN A 58 -27.47 -22.43 9.89
C GLN A 58 -26.35 -22.16 8.88
N TYR A 59 -25.47 -21.20 9.16
CA TYR A 59 -24.40 -20.84 8.22
C TYR A 59 -23.31 -21.94 8.17
N GLU A 60 -23.06 -22.64 9.28
CA GLU A 60 -22.17 -23.80 9.36
C GLU A 60 -22.62 -25.01 8.52
N GLU A 61 -23.82 -24.98 7.97
CA GLU A 61 -24.42 -26.01 7.11
C GLU A 61 -24.70 -25.48 5.68
N THR A 62 -24.54 -24.18 5.45
CA THR A 62 -24.86 -23.50 4.17
C THR A 62 -23.57 -23.24 3.39
N PRO A 63 -23.22 -24.04 2.36
CA PRO A 63 -22.08 -23.75 1.51
C PRO A 63 -22.40 -22.61 0.54
N VAL A 64 -21.48 -21.68 0.35
CA VAL A 64 -21.71 -20.44 -0.41
C VAL A 64 -20.55 -20.07 -1.33
N ILE A 65 -20.87 -19.35 -2.40
CA ILE A 65 -19.92 -18.62 -3.23
C ILE A 65 -20.28 -17.14 -3.14
N LEU A 66 -19.29 -16.30 -2.84
CA LEU A 66 -19.40 -14.85 -2.89
C LEU A 66 -18.57 -14.33 -4.04
N GLU A 67 -19.19 -13.72 -5.05
CA GLU A 67 -18.53 -13.17 -6.23
C GLU A 67 -18.46 -11.64 -6.22
N ASN A 68 -17.45 -11.09 -6.90
CA ASN A 68 -17.30 -9.65 -7.16
C ASN A 68 -17.45 -8.82 -5.88
N ILE A 69 -16.81 -9.24 -4.80
CA ILE A 69 -16.83 -8.54 -3.51
C ILE A 69 -15.98 -7.28 -3.66
N ASN A 70 -16.53 -6.11 -3.32
CA ASN A 70 -15.85 -4.82 -3.40
C ASN A 70 -16.00 -4.08 -2.07
N PHE A 71 -14.89 -3.95 -1.35
CA PHE A 71 -14.78 -3.19 -0.10
C PHE A 71 -14.61 -1.71 -0.45
N LYS A 72 -15.49 -0.83 0.04
CA LYS A 72 -15.55 0.59 -0.34
C LYS A 72 -14.69 1.48 0.56
N ARG A 73 -14.63 1.14 1.84
CA ARG A 73 -13.84 1.80 2.88
C ARG A 73 -13.56 0.82 4.01
N MET A 74 -12.51 1.09 4.79
CA MET A 74 -12.29 0.42 6.08
C MET A 74 -13.28 0.97 7.11
N THR A 75 -13.83 0.12 7.97
CA THR A 75 -14.48 0.52 9.22
C THR A 75 -13.44 0.46 10.34
N ILE A 76 -13.19 1.57 11.04
CA ILE A 76 -12.36 1.61 12.25
C ILE A 76 -13.27 1.23 13.44
N LEU A 77 -12.80 0.40 14.36
CA LEU A 77 -13.53 0.00 15.57
C LEU A 77 -13.12 0.89 16.75
N PRO A 78 -14.00 1.78 17.27
CA PRO A 78 -13.70 2.58 18.44
C PRO A 78 -13.76 1.73 19.73
N PRO A 79 -12.93 2.03 20.74
CA PRO A 79 -13.06 1.38 22.04
C PRO A 79 -14.40 1.74 22.69
N TYR A 80 -15.09 0.72 23.22
CA TYR A 80 -16.36 0.82 23.97
C TYR A 80 -17.56 1.40 23.20
N GLN A 81 -17.56 1.38 21.86
CA GLN A 81 -18.69 1.82 21.03
C GLN A 81 -19.27 0.67 20.20
N ASP A 82 -20.60 0.60 20.14
CA ASP A 82 -21.34 -0.26 19.20
C ASP A 82 -21.18 0.26 17.76
N ILE A 83 -20.82 -0.62 16.83
CA ILE A 83 -21.00 -0.39 15.39
C ILE A 83 -22.17 -1.24 14.90
N GLU A 84 -23.10 -0.59 14.21
CA GLU A 84 -24.22 -1.22 13.53
C GLU A 84 -23.91 -1.45 12.05
N PHE A 85 -23.96 -2.72 11.63
CA PHE A 85 -23.96 -3.12 10.23
C PHE A 85 -25.36 -3.59 9.82
N ILE A 86 -25.88 -3.03 8.73
CA ILE A 86 -27.14 -3.46 8.12
C ILE A 86 -26.80 -4.15 6.79
N ILE A 87 -27.11 -5.44 6.69
CA ILE A 87 -26.88 -6.24 5.48
C ILE A 87 -28.22 -6.43 4.75
N SER A 88 -28.31 -5.92 3.53
CA SER A 88 -29.42 -6.24 2.61
C SER A 88 -28.93 -7.24 1.56
N VAL A 89 -29.77 -8.21 1.21
CA VAL A 89 -29.49 -9.22 0.16
C VAL A 89 -30.76 -9.40 -0.68
N ILE A 90 -30.62 -9.27 -2.01
CA ILE A 90 -31.71 -9.45 -2.96
C ILE A 90 -31.75 -10.93 -3.37
N THR A 91 -32.64 -11.70 -2.76
CA THR A 91 -32.78 -13.17 -2.89
C THR A 91 -32.65 -13.69 -4.32
N ASP A 92 -33.32 -13.04 -5.26
CA ASP A 92 -33.47 -13.50 -6.65
C ASP A 92 -32.19 -13.33 -7.49
N SER A 93 -31.23 -12.54 -6.99
CA SER A 93 -30.00 -12.15 -7.72
C SER A 93 -28.71 -12.39 -6.94
N GLY A 94 -28.81 -12.75 -5.66
CA GLY A 94 -27.68 -12.82 -4.74
C GLY A 94 -27.01 -11.49 -4.41
N PHE A 95 -27.38 -10.38 -5.06
CA PHE A 95 -26.72 -9.09 -4.86
C PHE A 95 -26.90 -8.59 -3.41
N PHE A 96 -25.80 -8.22 -2.76
CA PHE A 96 -25.77 -7.76 -1.39
C PHE A 96 -25.09 -6.39 -1.23
N GLU A 97 -25.57 -5.63 -0.25
CA GLU A 97 -24.97 -4.37 0.20
C GLU A 97 -24.91 -4.37 1.73
N ILE A 98 -23.74 -4.01 2.27
CA ILE A 98 -23.53 -3.77 3.70
C ILE A 98 -23.44 -2.27 3.92
N PHE A 99 -24.27 -1.76 4.83
CA PHE A 99 -24.28 -0.37 5.26
C PHE A 99 -23.72 -0.25 6.68
N GLU A 100 -22.94 0.80 6.91
CA GLU A 100 -22.50 1.26 8.23
C GLU A 100 -22.79 2.77 8.29
N ASN A 101 -23.59 3.22 9.26
CA ASN A 101 -24.05 4.61 9.36
C ASN A 101 -24.71 5.15 8.08
N SER A 102 -25.53 4.30 7.42
CA SER A 102 -26.17 4.55 6.11
C SER A 102 -25.24 4.65 4.89
N GLU A 103 -23.91 4.54 5.07
CA GLU A 103 -22.93 4.51 3.97
C GLU A 103 -22.53 3.08 3.60
N ILE A 104 -22.37 2.79 2.31
CA ILE A 104 -22.05 1.45 1.82
C ILE A 104 -20.57 1.14 2.10
N VAL A 105 -20.30 0.07 2.87
CA VAL A 105 -18.94 -0.41 3.18
C VAL A 105 -18.51 -1.59 2.33
N CYS A 106 -19.44 -2.46 1.91
CA CYS A 106 -19.15 -3.62 1.07
C CYS A 106 -20.32 -3.95 0.12
N THR A 107 -20.03 -4.44 -1.07
CA THR A 107 -21.01 -4.91 -2.06
C THR A 107 -20.51 -6.14 -2.80
N GLY A 108 -21.39 -7.07 -3.16
CA GLY A 108 -21.05 -8.21 -4.01
C GLY A 108 -22.27 -9.03 -4.42
N ILE A 109 -22.05 -10.26 -4.84
CA ILE A 109 -23.09 -11.27 -5.09
C ILE A 109 -22.81 -12.47 -4.17
N ILE A 110 -23.83 -13.07 -3.56
CA ILE A 110 -23.74 -14.33 -2.82
C ILE A 110 -24.78 -15.32 -3.34
N HIS A 111 -24.36 -16.57 -3.56
CA HIS A 111 -25.26 -17.68 -3.86
C HIS A 111 -24.82 -18.96 -3.16
N MET A 112 -25.69 -19.97 -3.18
CA MET A 112 -25.37 -21.30 -2.65
C MET A 112 -24.38 -22.01 -3.59
N ALA A 113 -23.45 -22.79 -3.03
CA ALA A 113 -22.47 -23.56 -3.79
C ALA A 113 -23.00 -24.99 -4.06
N ASN A 114 -22.70 -25.54 -5.24
CA ASN A 114 -23.15 -26.85 -5.70
C ASN A 114 -22.05 -27.91 -5.59
N LYS A 115 -22.38 -29.17 -5.91
CA LYS A 115 -21.42 -30.28 -5.87
C LYS A 115 -20.26 -30.13 -6.86
N GLU A 116 -20.51 -29.50 -8.01
CA GLU A 116 -19.49 -29.24 -9.05
C GLU A 116 -18.42 -28.25 -8.54
N ASP A 117 -18.82 -27.23 -7.77
CA ASP A 117 -17.90 -26.28 -7.14
C ASP A 117 -17.04 -26.92 -6.03
N GLN A 118 -17.55 -28.00 -5.41
CA GLN A 118 -16.83 -28.77 -4.39
C GLN A 118 -15.65 -29.55 -4.99
N GLU A 119 -15.73 -30.02 -6.24
CA GLU A 119 -14.66 -30.79 -6.89
C GLU A 119 -13.43 -29.92 -7.23
N MET A 120 -13.59 -28.59 -7.36
CA MET A 120 -12.48 -27.67 -7.61
C MET A 120 -11.54 -27.47 -6.42
N ILE A 121 -11.90 -27.95 -5.22
CA ILE A 121 -11.15 -27.75 -3.96
C ILE A 121 -10.15 -28.89 -3.69
N SER A 122 -10.30 -30.04 -4.34
CA SER A 122 -9.43 -31.21 -4.12
C SER A 122 -8.12 -31.15 -4.91
N ASN A 123 -7.09 -30.51 -4.34
CA ASN A 123 -5.67 -30.74 -4.66
C ASN A 123 -4.78 -30.25 -3.51
N THR A 124 -4.55 -31.11 -2.51
CA THR A 124 -3.48 -30.94 -1.51
C THR A 124 -2.19 -31.55 -2.03
N PRO A 125 -1.03 -30.87 -1.97
CA PRO A 125 0.27 -31.51 -2.17
C PRO A 125 0.60 -32.41 -0.97
N ASP A 126 1.35 -33.49 -1.20
CA ASP A 126 1.71 -34.41 -0.13
C ASP A 126 2.76 -33.84 0.84
N GLU A 127 3.65 -32.95 0.38
CA GLU A 127 4.73 -32.34 1.17
C GLU A 127 4.92 -30.83 0.88
N ILE A 128 5.37 -30.08 1.89
CA ILE A 128 5.80 -28.66 1.81
C ILE A 128 7.33 -28.65 1.80
N ASN A 129 7.98 -27.78 1.01
CA ASN A 129 9.44 -27.77 0.94
C ASN A 129 10.05 -27.07 2.17
N VAL A 130 10.58 -27.88 3.09
CA VAL A 130 11.09 -27.44 4.40
C VAL A 130 12.30 -26.50 4.31
N GLU A 131 13.06 -26.49 3.21
CA GLU A 131 14.31 -25.74 3.11
C GLU A 131 14.15 -24.21 3.04
N ASN A 132 12.97 -23.68 2.68
CA ASN A 132 12.76 -22.24 2.40
C ASN A 132 11.52 -21.66 3.10
N VAL A 133 11.38 -21.93 4.40
CA VAL A 133 10.20 -21.57 5.22
C VAL A 133 10.55 -20.49 6.27
N LEU A 134 9.69 -19.48 6.42
CA LEU A 134 9.67 -18.57 7.56
C LEU A 134 8.83 -19.17 8.70
N ASP A 135 9.33 -19.08 9.93
CA ASP A 135 8.56 -19.41 11.13
C ASP A 135 7.51 -18.32 11.47
N HIS A 136 6.62 -18.64 12.41
CA HIS A 136 5.60 -17.74 12.94
C HIS A 136 6.16 -16.37 13.36
N GLU A 137 7.25 -16.33 14.12
CA GLU A 137 7.77 -15.08 14.67
C GLU A 137 8.51 -14.26 13.62
N ASP A 138 9.26 -14.86 12.70
CA ASP A 138 9.86 -14.11 11.59
C ASP A 138 8.82 -13.62 10.58
N PHE A 139 7.76 -14.40 10.33
CA PHE A 139 6.62 -13.95 9.54
C PHE A 139 5.85 -12.81 10.21
N TYR A 140 5.60 -12.86 11.53
CA TYR A 140 4.90 -11.77 12.23
C TYR A 140 5.80 -10.57 12.55
N LYS A 141 7.11 -10.71 12.77
CA LYS A 141 8.07 -9.59 12.76
C LYS A 141 8.03 -8.89 11.41
N LEU A 142 8.04 -9.68 10.33
CA LEU A 142 7.84 -9.19 8.98
C LEU A 142 6.48 -8.49 8.86
N LEU A 143 5.37 -8.98 9.39
CA LEU A 143 4.07 -8.27 9.45
C LEU A 143 3.99 -7.07 10.41
N VAL A 144 4.90 -6.91 11.37
CA VAL A 144 5.02 -5.67 12.17
C VAL A 144 5.83 -4.64 11.41
N LEU A 145 6.90 -5.05 10.71
CA LEU A 145 7.49 -4.28 9.61
C LEU A 145 6.48 -4.04 8.47
N LYS A 146 5.32 -4.70 8.51
CA LYS A 146 4.06 -4.58 7.74
C LYS A 146 3.17 -3.35 7.90
N GLY A 147 3.01 -2.90 9.15
CA GLY A 147 1.84 -2.10 9.57
C GLY A 147 0.57 -2.91 9.78
N TYR A 148 0.71 -4.22 9.95
CA TYR A 148 -0.35 -5.08 10.43
C TYR A 148 0.11 -5.58 11.79
N ASP A 149 -0.20 -4.80 12.82
CA ASP A 149 0.24 -5.00 14.20
C ASP A 149 -0.54 -6.16 14.87
N TYR A 150 -0.78 -7.24 14.11
CA TYR A 150 -1.67 -8.36 14.43
C TYR A 150 -1.37 -9.03 15.78
N GLN A 151 -2.41 -9.28 16.57
CA GLN A 151 -2.35 -9.95 17.87
C GLN A 151 -3.36 -11.09 17.99
N GLY A 152 -3.17 -11.96 19.00
CA GLY A 152 -4.15 -12.98 19.38
C GLY A 152 -4.55 -13.91 18.23
N MET A 153 -5.85 -14.10 18.04
CA MET A 153 -6.41 -15.03 17.02
C MET A 153 -6.02 -14.66 15.59
N PHE A 154 -5.64 -13.41 15.32
CA PHE A 154 -5.17 -12.97 14.00
C PHE A 154 -3.70 -13.32 13.74
N ARG A 155 -2.97 -13.88 14.72
CA ARG A 155 -1.64 -14.47 14.50
C ARG A 155 -1.69 -15.97 14.11
N GLY A 156 -2.64 -16.37 13.26
CA GLY A 156 -2.88 -17.78 12.95
C GLY A 156 -1.89 -18.46 11.98
N VAL A 157 -0.96 -17.74 11.34
CA VAL A 157 0.07 -18.38 10.49
C VAL A 157 1.14 -19.04 11.36
N ARG A 158 1.26 -20.37 11.29
CA ARG A 158 2.25 -21.17 12.06
C ARG A 158 3.61 -21.22 11.36
N ASN A 159 3.62 -21.34 10.04
CA ASN A 159 4.80 -21.18 9.18
C ASN A 159 4.38 -20.97 7.71
N ILE A 160 5.30 -20.47 6.87
CA ILE A 160 5.02 -20.11 5.47
C ILE A 160 6.28 -20.17 4.59
N GLU A 161 6.19 -20.77 3.41
CA GLU A 161 7.27 -20.72 2.40
C GLU A 161 7.58 -19.26 2.02
N THR A 162 8.84 -18.93 1.80
CA THR A 162 9.32 -17.53 1.66
C THR A 162 8.69 -16.75 0.49
N ASP A 163 8.17 -17.42 -0.53
CA ASP A 163 7.41 -16.86 -1.65
C ASP A 163 5.90 -16.77 -1.39
N GLY A 164 5.43 -17.34 -0.28
CA GLY A 164 4.03 -17.41 0.15
C GLY A 164 3.16 -18.35 -0.66
N MET A 165 3.73 -19.36 -1.32
CA MET A 165 2.98 -20.40 -2.06
C MET A 165 2.22 -21.36 -1.14
N TRP A 166 2.80 -21.70 0.01
CA TRP A 166 2.24 -22.64 0.98
C TRP A 166 2.50 -22.16 2.40
N ALA A 167 1.47 -22.19 3.26
CA ALA A 167 1.54 -21.70 4.64
C ALA A 167 0.58 -22.46 5.55
N ARG A 168 1.05 -22.97 6.70
CA ARG A 168 0.21 -23.66 7.68
C ARG A 168 -0.54 -22.65 8.56
N LEU A 169 -1.86 -22.77 8.62
CA LEU A 169 -2.78 -21.89 9.34
C LEU A 169 -3.50 -22.62 10.48
N ASP A 170 -3.54 -22.01 11.66
CA ASP A 170 -4.17 -22.54 12.86
C ASP A 170 -5.67 -22.22 12.89
N TRP A 171 -6.49 -23.28 12.97
CA TRP A 171 -7.93 -23.12 13.21
C TRP A 171 -8.24 -22.91 14.69
N ASN A 172 -8.77 -21.72 15.01
CA ASN A 172 -9.13 -21.30 16.37
C ASN A 172 -10.66 -21.09 16.53
N ASP A 173 -11.48 -21.95 15.91
CA ASP A 173 -12.96 -21.88 15.92
C ASP A 173 -13.60 -20.55 15.45
N ASN A 174 -12.84 -19.70 14.77
CA ASN A 174 -13.25 -18.36 14.36
C ASN A 174 -12.98 -18.13 12.86
N TRP A 175 -14.06 -18.15 12.06
CA TRP A 175 -14.01 -17.93 10.62
C TRP A 175 -13.45 -16.57 10.20
N ILE A 176 -13.65 -15.51 10.99
CA ILE A 176 -13.16 -14.17 10.64
C ILE A 176 -11.64 -14.16 10.70
N SER A 177 -11.06 -14.62 11.82
CA SER A 177 -9.60 -14.66 11.99
C SER A 177 -8.94 -15.70 11.09
N PHE A 178 -9.56 -16.88 10.89
CA PHE A 178 -9.01 -17.89 9.98
C PHE A 178 -8.96 -17.39 8.53
N LEU A 179 -10.07 -16.88 7.99
CA LEU A 179 -10.10 -16.31 6.64
C LEU A 179 -9.15 -15.11 6.53
N ASP A 180 -8.99 -14.31 7.59
CA ASP A 180 -8.03 -13.21 7.57
C ASP A 180 -6.60 -13.74 7.52
N THR A 181 -6.27 -14.82 8.24
CA THR A 181 -4.94 -15.44 8.13
C THR A 181 -4.67 -16.03 6.75
N MET A 182 -5.69 -16.43 5.97
CA MET A 182 -5.53 -16.69 4.53
C MET A 182 -5.23 -15.39 3.75
N LEU A 183 -5.88 -14.27 4.09
CA LEU A 183 -5.52 -12.94 3.59
C LEU A 183 -4.19 -12.40 4.16
N GLN A 184 -3.55 -13.12 5.09
CA GLN A 184 -2.17 -12.89 5.54
C GLN A 184 -1.16 -13.77 4.81
N THR A 185 -1.53 -14.91 4.23
CA THR A 185 -0.64 -15.65 3.31
C THR A 185 -0.57 -14.96 1.94
N TYR A 186 -1.69 -14.37 1.48
CA TYR A 186 -1.91 -12.90 1.52
C TYR A 186 -0.73 -11.88 1.60
N ILE A 187 0.41 -12.16 2.29
CA ILE A 187 1.43 -11.15 2.65
C ILE A 187 2.97 -11.49 2.36
N LEU A 188 3.38 -12.14 1.25
CA LEU A 188 4.81 -12.36 0.83
C LEU A 188 5.30 -12.10 -0.66
N ARG A 189 4.46 -11.58 -1.58
CA ARG A 189 4.58 -11.69 -3.07
C ARG A 189 5.79 -11.03 -3.67
N GLU A 190 6.26 -11.50 -4.81
CA GLU A 190 7.07 -10.65 -5.73
C GLU A 190 6.39 -9.31 -6.06
N LYS A 191 5.16 -9.35 -6.62
CA LYS A 191 4.38 -8.17 -7.05
C LYS A 191 4.05 -7.15 -5.94
N LEU A 192 4.24 -7.50 -4.68
CA LEU A 192 3.86 -6.68 -3.53
C LEU A 192 5.00 -6.55 -2.49
N ARG A 193 6.11 -7.31 -2.60
CA ARG A 193 7.34 -7.24 -1.77
C ARG A 193 7.94 -5.83 -1.69
N LEU A 194 7.62 -4.99 -2.66
CA LEU A 194 8.12 -3.62 -2.81
C LEU A 194 7.13 -2.55 -2.28
N ASN A 195 5.92 -2.94 -1.86
CA ASN A 195 4.94 -2.01 -1.32
C ASN A 195 5.09 -1.82 0.19
N ASN A 196 4.68 -0.64 0.65
CA ASN A 196 4.26 -0.43 2.04
C ASN A 196 2.84 -1.00 2.23
N LEU A 197 2.10 -0.57 3.27
CA LEU A 197 0.80 -1.13 3.66
C LEU A 197 -0.19 -1.34 2.49
N VAL A 198 -0.88 -2.49 2.46
CA VAL A 198 -1.89 -2.89 1.46
C VAL A 198 -3.13 -3.44 2.16
N VAL A 199 -4.34 -3.02 1.75
CA VAL A 199 -5.61 -3.54 2.30
C VAL A 199 -6.49 -4.15 1.21
N PRO A 200 -7.36 -5.14 1.50
CA PRO A 200 -8.29 -5.70 0.53
C PRO A 200 -9.31 -4.66 0.02
N ILE A 201 -9.32 -4.40 -1.29
CA ILE A 201 -10.28 -3.50 -1.96
C ILE A 201 -11.30 -4.31 -2.77
N ARG A 202 -10.90 -5.45 -3.34
CA ARG A 202 -11.74 -6.34 -4.14
C ARG A 202 -11.31 -7.80 -3.95
N LEU A 203 -12.26 -8.71 -3.93
CA LEU A 203 -12.05 -10.15 -4.03
C LEU A 203 -12.98 -10.70 -5.13
N ASP A 204 -12.41 -11.35 -6.14
CA ASP A 204 -13.17 -11.76 -7.34
C ASP A 204 -14.14 -12.90 -7.05
N SER A 205 -13.73 -13.88 -6.25
CA SER A 205 -14.60 -14.94 -5.70
C SER A 205 -14.06 -15.44 -4.35
N ALA A 206 -14.97 -15.87 -3.47
CA ALA A 206 -14.69 -16.60 -2.24
C ALA A 206 -15.69 -17.74 -2.07
N THR A 207 -15.21 -18.98 -2.11
CA THR A 207 -16.03 -20.20 -2.00
C THR A 207 -15.82 -20.84 -0.63
N ILE A 208 -16.90 -21.06 0.13
CA ILE A 208 -16.87 -21.55 1.51
C ILE A 208 -17.74 -22.80 1.63
N PHE A 209 -17.11 -23.95 1.91
CA PHE A 209 -17.77 -25.23 2.19
C PHE A 209 -17.51 -25.67 3.64
N PRO A 210 -18.34 -25.28 4.62
CA PRO A 210 -18.09 -25.59 6.03
C PRO A 210 -18.08 -27.11 6.33
N GLY A 211 -18.88 -27.89 5.59
CA GLY A 211 -18.93 -29.35 5.71
C GLY A 211 -17.75 -30.11 5.05
N ILE A 212 -16.97 -29.45 4.19
CA ILE A 212 -15.69 -29.97 3.69
C ILE A 212 -14.58 -29.52 4.62
N PHE A 213 -14.56 -28.24 5.00
CA PHE A 213 -13.62 -27.65 5.94
C PHE A 213 -13.49 -28.47 7.24
N LYS A 214 -14.62 -28.81 7.88
CA LYS A 214 -14.66 -29.66 9.08
C LYS A 214 -14.09 -31.07 8.89
N LYS A 215 -13.94 -31.55 7.65
CA LYS A 215 -13.33 -32.85 7.31
C LYS A 215 -11.86 -32.73 6.90
N SER A 216 -11.41 -31.55 6.45
CA SER A 216 -10.01 -31.27 6.11
C SER A 216 -9.16 -30.85 7.33
N LEU A 217 -9.78 -30.58 8.48
CA LEU A 217 -9.07 -30.41 9.75
C LEU A 217 -8.40 -31.74 10.14
N THR A 218 -7.07 -31.78 10.00
CA THR A 218 -6.22 -32.87 10.49
C THR A 218 -6.01 -32.73 12.01
N ASN A 219 -5.45 -33.76 12.65
CA ASN A 219 -5.28 -33.81 14.11
C ASN A 219 -4.48 -32.64 14.71
N ASP A 220 -3.64 -31.94 13.93
CA ASP A 220 -2.81 -30.80 14.36
C ASP A 220 -3.37 -29.41 13.96
N SER A 221 -4.67 -29.37 13.60
CA SER A 221 -5.49 -28.16 13.30
C SER A 221 -4.94 -27.19 12.24
N ALA A 222 -4.02 -27.65 11.38
CA ALA A 222 -3.31 -26.84 10.39
C ALA A 222 -3.85 -27.00 8.94
N ILE A 223 -4.00 -25.89 8.21
CA ILE A 223 -4.45 -25.85 6.80
C ILE A 223 -3.45 -25.09 5.92
N ILE A 224 -3.19 -25.53 4.67
CA ILE A 224 -2.14 -24.97 3.79
C ILE A 224 -2.70 -23.95 2.77
N THR A 225 -2.23 -22.69 2.73
CA THR A 225 -2.76 -21.64 1.81
C THR A 225 -1.71 -20.65 1.23
N ARG A 226 -2.16 -19.70 0.37
CA ARG A 226 -1.34 -18.83 -0.52
C ARG A 226 -1.90 -17.39 -0.70
N SER A 227 -1.07 -16.37 -1.04
CA SER A 227 -1.28 -15.38 -2.16
C SER A 227 -0.80 -13.87 -2.05
N GLU A 228 -0.18 -13.38 -0.96
CA GLU A 228 1.01 -12.47 -0.89
C GLU A 228 0.92 -10.83 -1.17
N ASN A 229 1.40 -9.61 -0.61
CA ASN A 229 2.35 -8.81 0.36
C ASN A 229 1.99 -7.29 0.86
N GLY A 230 2.79 -6.57 1.77
CA GLY A 230 2.75 -5.10 2.31
C GLY A 230 4.03 -4.46 3.06
N PHE A 231 4.05 -3.31 3.87
CA PHE A 231 5.10 -2.74 4.91
C PHE A 231 4.79 -1.36 5.75
N LEU A 232 5.25 -1.13 7.04
CA LEU A 232 5.24 0.07 8.01
C LEU A 232 6.07 -0.13 9.38
N ILE A 233 6.35 0.88 10.28
CA ILE A 233 6.84 0.73 11.73
C ILE A 233 6.60 1.99 12.65
N ILE A 234 6.27 1.90 13.98
CA ILE A 234 6.41 3.00 15.02
C ILE A 234 6.69 2.51 16.50
N THR A 235 6.84 3.42 17.50
CA THR A 235 7.33 3.24 18.92
C THR A 235 6.27 3.28 20.06
N THR A 236 6.66 3.14 21.36
CA THR A 236 5.78 2.94 22.56
C THR A 236 6.10 3.88 23.78
N ASN A 237 5.37 3.76 24.92
CA ASN A 237 5.20 4.85 25.91
C ASN A 237 5.04 4.48 27.42
N ASN A 238 5.45 3.29 27.88
CA ASN A 238 5.00 2.69 29.17
C ASN A 238 5.80 3.08 30.44
N ASP A 239 5.24 2.77 31.62
CA ASP A 239 5.78 3.06 32.98
C ASP A 239 7.04 2.27 33.40
N ILE A 240 7.69 2.74 34.47
CA ILE A 240 9.01 2.27 34.94
C ILE A 240 8.89 1.16 36.02
N PRO A 241 9.52 -0.02 35.82
CA PRO A 241 9.59 -1.08 36.84
C PRO A 241 10.39 -0.74 38.12
N ASN A 242 9.90 -1.21 39.27
CA ASN A 242 10.42 -0.89 40.63
C ASN A 242 11.90 -1.26 40.93
N TYR A 243 12.55 -2.09 40.11
CA TYR A 243 13.98 -2.40 40.25
C TYR A 243 14.90 -1.29 39.65
N LEU A 244 14.30 -0.30 38.99
CA LEU A 244 14.96 0.88 38.44
C LEU A 244 14.72 2.09 39.36
N SER A 245 15.77 2.86 39.59
CA SER A 245 15.71 4.19 40.18
C SER A 245 15.64 5.24 39.08
N LEU A 246 14.67 6.15 39.19
CA LEU A 246 14.54 7.30 38.31
C LEU A 246 15.57 8.37 38.71
N ILE A 247 16.49 8.70 37.81
CA ILE A 247 17.49 9.76 38.01
C ILE A 247 16.95 11.11 37.54
N ALA A 248 16.26 11.15 36.41
CA ALA A 248 15.61 12.36 35.89
C ALA A 248 14.42 11.99 34.99
N MET A 249 13.36 12.81 35.01
CA MET A 249 12.22 12.70 34.09
C MET A 249 11.99 14.05 33.41
N ARG A 250 11.88 14.04 32.08
CA ARG A 250 11.44 15.20 31.30
C ARG A 250 10.14 14.86 30.60
N ARG A 251 9.06 15.57 30.95
CA ARG A 251 7.81 15.52 30.18
C ARG A 251 8.01 16.13 28.80
N THR A 252 7.42 15.48 27.81
CA THR A 252 7.25 15.94 26.44
C THR A 252 5.78 15.74 26.05
N GLU A 253 5.31 16.42 25.02
CA GLU A 253 3.90 16.35 24.58
C GLU A 253 3.47 14.92 24.19
N ASN A 254 4.43 14.09 23.76
CA ASN A 254 4.19 12.70 23.37
C ASN A 254 4.48 11.67 24.49
N GLY A 255 4.90 12.07 25.70
CA GLY A 255 5.19 11.13 26.80
C GLY A 255 6.27 11.58 27.79
N ASN A 256 6.52 10.77 28.82
CA ASN A 256 7.59 10.97 29.79
C ASN A 256 8.92 10.38 29.25
N VAL A 257 9.95 11.20 29.08
CA VAL A 257 11.31 10.71 28.80
C VAL A 257 12.04 10.52 30.13
N CYS A 258 12.35 9.26 30.46
CA CYS A 258 12.82 8.85 31.79
C CYS A 258 14.25 8.31 31.75
N LEU A 259 15.17 8.97 32.46
CA LEU A 259 16.54 8.52 32.70
C LEU A 259 16.56 7.62 33.95
N ILE A 260 16.85 6.34 33.75
CA ILE A 260 16.67 5.28 34.76
C ILE A 260 17.97 4.48 34.98
N LYS A 261 18.25 4.12 36.24
CA LYS A 261 19.40 3.31 36.66
C LYS A 261 18.95 2.16 37.55
N ARG A 262 19.34 0.92 37.24
CA ARG A 262 19.10 -0.26 38.10
C ARG A 262 19.75 -0.03 39.47
N LYS A 263 19.04 -0.33 40.56
CA LYS A 263 19.63 -0.32 41.91
C LYS A 263 20.68 -1.45 41.99
N PRO A 264 21.88 -1.23 42.54
CA PRO A 264 22.84 -2.31 42.74
C PRO A 264 22.25 -3.39 43.66
N SER A 265 22.41 -4.66 43.28
CA SER A 265 22.16 -5.78 44.18
C SER A 265 23.42 -6.01 45.03
N PRO A 266 23.36 -5.86 46.37
CA PRO A 266 24.40 -6.36 47.25
C PRO A 266 24.38 -7.89 47.30
N ASP A 267 25.40 -8.47 47.93
CA ASP A 267 25.44 -9.84 48.43
C ASP A 267 25.35 -11.00 47.40
N LEU A 268 25.78 -10.76 46.15
CA LEU A 268 26.09 -11.83 45.19
C LEU A 268 27.59 -12.10 45.11
N LYS A 269 27.99 -13.36 45.22
CA LYS A 269 29.40 -13.78 45.15
C LYS A 269 29.92 -13.64 43.72
N THR A 270 30.99 -12.90 43.52
CA THR A 270 31.51 -12.61 42.18
C THR A 270 32.54 -13.66 41.73
N VAL A 271 32.48 -14.04 40.46
CA VAL A 271 33.40 -14.99 39.80
C VAL A 271 33.88 -14.38 38.49
N PHE A 272 35.20 -14.31 38.30
CA PHE A 272 35.82 -13.87 37.04
C PHE A 272 36.21 -15.08 36.18
N VAL A 273 35.95 -15.00 34.87
CA VAL A 273 36.29 -16.05 33.89
C VAL A 273 37.02 -15.40 32.72
N SER A 274 38.30 -15.71 32.55
CA SER A 274 39.08 -15.22 31.40
C SER A 274 38.76 -16.04 30.16
N LEU A 275 38.39 -15.37 29.07
CA LEU A 275 38.14 -15.94 27.75
C LEU A 275 39.44 -15.91 26.94
N ASP A 276 40.06 -17.06 26.74
CA ASP A 276 41.08 -17.24 25.70
C ASP A 276 40.40 -17.42 24.34
N MET A 277 40.96 -16.83 23.29
CA MET A 277 40.44 -16.97 21.92
C MET A 277 41.20 -18.05 21.12
N GLN A 278 42.21 -18.68 21.71
CA GLN A 278 42.99 -19.78 21.11
C GLN A 278 42.54 -21.16 21.62
N ASP A 279 42.12 -21.25 22.89
CA ASP A 279 41.53 -22.45 23.50
C ASP A 279 40.15 -22.14 24.08
N PHE A 280 39.14 -22.89 23.64
CA PHE A 280 37.76 -22.76 24.10
C PHE A 280 37.45 -23.53 25.40
N GLY A 281 38.45 -24.09 26.08
CA GLY A 281 38.30 -24.73 27.40
C GLY A 281 37.66 -23.85 28.49
N TRP A 282 37.59 -22.53 28.30
CA TRP A 282 36.79 -21.65 29.14
C TRP A 282 35.28 -21.87 29.02
N VAL A 283 34.77 -22.46 27.92
CA VAL A 283 33.34 -22.78 27.73
C VAL A 283 32.90 -23.80 28.77
N ASP A 284 33.69 -24.85 28.97
CA ASP A 284 33.54 -25.86 30.02
C ASP A 284 33.51 -25.26 31.43
N ILE A 285 34.38 -24.28 31.68
CA ILE A 285 34.46 -23.56 32.96
C ILE A 285 33.21 -22.68 33.13
N LEU A 286 32.82 -21.97 32.08
CA LEU A 286 31.65 -21.11 32.06
C LEU A 286 30.38 -21.93 32.26
N GLU A 287 30.19 -23.06 31.58
CA GLU A 287 29.04 -23.96 31.79
C GLU A 287 28.95 -24.45 33.24
N LYS A 288 30.06 -24.89 33.83
CA LYS A 288 30.11 -25.33 35.24
C LYS A 288 29.77 -24.19 36.20
N GLN A 289 30.35 -23.00 35.99
CA GLN A 289 30.00 -21.81 36.77
C GLN A 289 28.55 -21.39 36.56
N CYS A 290 28.02 -21.51 35.35
CA CYS A 290 26.63 -21.25 34.98
C CYS A 290 25.68 -22.18 35.76
N VAL A 291 25.91 -23.49 35.74
CA VAL A 291 25.09 -24.46 36.50
C VAL A 291 25.09 -24.13 38.00
N CYS A 292 26.24 -23.73 38.57
CA CYS A 292 26.34 -23.29 39.96
C CYS A 292 25.72 -21.89 40.23
N ALA A 293 25.75 -20.97 39.26
CA ALA A 293 25.36 -19.57 39.45
C ALA A 293 23.84 -19.33 39.51
N LYS A 294 23.01 -20.32 39.15
CA LYS A 294 21.53 -20.24 39.13
C LYS A 294 20.86 -19.85 40.47
N ARG A 295 21.60 -19.56 41.55
CA ARG A 295 21.06 -19.09 42.84
C ARG A 295 21.82 -17.94 43.52
N GLU A 296 23.16 -17.86 43.46
CA GLU A 296 23.94 -16.98 44.37
C GLU A 296 25.14 -16.20 43.76
N ASN A 297 25.51 -16.41 42.48
CA ASN A 297 26.75 -15.85 41.92
C ASN A 297 26.52 -14.78 40.82
N ARG A 298 27.46 -13.85 40.67
CA ARG A 298 27.60 -12.91 39.53
C ARG A 298 28.84 -13.32 38.70
N ILE A 299 28.69 -13.52 37.40
CA ILE A 299 29.77 -13.98 36.51
C ILE A 299 30.28 -12.81 35.67
N HIS A 300 31.60 -12.59 35.67
CA HIS A 300 32.29 -11.57 34.89
C HIS A 300 33.23 -12.23 33.89
N MET A 301 32.82 -12.26 32.62
CA MET A 301 33.67 -12.74 31.53
C MET A 301 34.67 -11.65 31.14
N ILE A 302 35.96 -11.96 31.09
CA ILE A 302 37.04 -11.03 30.73
C ILE A 302 37.64 -11.47 29.40
N SER A 303 37.77 -10.57 28.42
CA SER A 303 38.58 -10.84 27.23
C SER A 303 39.53 -9.69 26.93
N ARG A 304 40.76 -10.05 26.55
CA ARG A 304 41.89 -9.15 26.25
C ARG A 304 42.33 -9.23 24.79
N SER A 305 41.53 -9.87 23.92
CA SER A 305 41.83 -10.04 22.49
C SER A 305 41.04 -9.04 21.65
N SER A 306 41.72 -8.22 20.84
CA SER A 306 41.13 -7.17 20.01
C SER A 306 40.12 -7.66 18.95
N SER A 307 40.03 -8.97 18.71
CA SER A 307 39.04 -9.61 17.84
C SER A 307 37.86 -10.24 18.60
N SER A 308 37.72 -10.00 19.91
CA SER A 308 36.78 -10.74 20.76
C SER A 308 35.32 -10.29 20.60
N GLY A 309 34.48 -11.20 20.13
CA GLY A 309 33.02 -11.02 20.05
C GLY A 309 32.29 -11.02 21.40
N ILE A 310 32.99 -10.84 22.53
CA ILE A 310 32.48 -11.00 23.90
C ILE A 310 31.17 -10.24 24.16
N ILE A 311 30.98 -9.05 23.58
CA ILE A 311 29.76 -8.25 23.77
C ILE A 311 28.56 -8.90 23.05
N GLY A 312 28.75 -9.43 21.84
CA GLY A 312 27.73 -10.20 21.13
C GLY A 312 27.40 -11.50 21.87
N PHE A 313 28.42 -12.23 22.31
CA PHE A 313 28.27 -13.45 23.10
C PHE A 313 27.54 -13.22 24.43
N THR A 314 27.85 -12.13 25.14
CA THR A 314 27.13 -11.71 26.36
C THR A 314 25.66 -11.41 26.07
N ASN A 315 25.36 -10.79 24.93
CA ASN A 315 23.98 -10.55 24.50
C ASN A 315 23.21 -11.83 24.15
N CYS A 316 23.88 -12.86 23.62
CA CYS A 316 23.28 -14.19 23.43
C CYS A 316 22.98 -14.84 24.79
N LEU A 317 23.99 -14.99 25.66
CA LEU A 317 23.81 -15.65 26.97
C LEU A 317 22.75 -14.97 27.86
N MET A 318 22.68 -13.63 27.87
CA MET A 318 21.64 -12.92 28.64
C MET A 318 20.23 -13.13 28.10
N LYS A 319 20.06 -13.44 26.80
CA LYS A 319 18.77 -13.75 26.18
C LYS A 319 18.39 -15.23 26.35
N GLU A 320 19.32 -16.12 26.05
CA GLU A 320 19.11 -17.58 26.07
C GLU A 320 18.90 -18.13 27.48
N LEU A 321 19.53 -17.51 28.50
CA LEU A 321 19.45 -17.96 29.89
C LEU A 321 18.54 -17.07 30.77
N GLU A 322 18.05 -15.93 30.25
CA GLU A 322 17.38 -14.85 31.01
C GLU A 322 18.24 -14.18 32.12
N TRP A 323 19.57 -14.34 32.10
CA TRP A 323 20.40 -14.02 33.27
C TRP A 323 20.82 -12.57 33.41
N SER A 324 20.16 -11.90 34.35
CA SER A 324 20.50 -10.54 34.80
C SER A 324 21.84 -10.40 35.57
N HIS A 325 22.61 -11.50 35.71
CA HIS A 325 23.82 -11.64 36.55
C HIS A 325 25.12 -11.89 35.77
N ILE A 326 25.06 -12.01 34.45
CA ILE A 326 26.25 -12.04 33.59
C ILE A 326 26.74 -10.60 33.36
N ARG A 327 28.05 -10.44 33.29
CA ARG A 327 28.78 -9.19 33.00
C ARG A 327 29.92 -9.51 32.04
N CYS A 328 30.32 -8.54 31.22
CA CYS A 328 31.55 -8.64 30.44
C CYS A 328 32.51 -7.47 30.72
N VAL A 329 33.78 -7.79 30.53
CA VAL A 329 34.94 -6.92 30.67
C VAL A 329 35.74 -7.07 29.39
N TYR A 330 35.75 -6.05 28.54
CA TYR A 330 36.44 -6.08 27.26
C TYR A 330 37.60 -5.10 27.27
N ILE A 331 38.82 -5.63 27.17
CA ILE A 331 40.07 -4.88 27.30
C ILE A 331 40.72 -4.87 25.92
N ILE A 332 40.80 -3.69 25.31
CA ILE A 332 41.30 -3.50 23.93
C ILE A 332 42.78 -3.08 23.94
N ASP A 333 43.23 -2.40 24.99
CA ASP A 333 44.60 -1.90 25.11
C ASP A 333 45.60 -3.04 25.42
N GLU A 334 46.67 -3.13 24.62
CA GLU A 334 47.71 -4.18 24.76
C GLU A 334 48.64 -3.98 25.97
N ALA A 335 48.56 -2.83 26.65
CA ALA A 335 49.40 -2.49 27.81
C ALA A 335 48.60 -2.57 29.12
N ASN A 336 49.12 -3.30 30.11
CA ASN A 336 48.57 -3.31 31.47
C ASN A 336 48.88 -1.98 32.17
N VAL A 337 47.98 -1.00 32.01
CA VAL A 337 48.04 0.32 32.68
C VAL A 337 47.50 0.28 34.12
N TYR A 338 46.94 -0.86 34.56
CA TYR A 338 46.34 -1.09 35.87
C TYR A 338 46.63 -2.51 36.39
N THR A 339 46.51 -2.70 37.70
CA THR A 339 46.54 -4.02 38.36
C THR A 339 45.17 -4.71 38.32
N GLU A 340 45.13 -6.04 38.43
CA GLU A 340 43.84 -6.77 38.42
C GLU A 340 42.92 -6.34 39.58
N VAL A 341 43.49 -5.96 40.74
CA VAL A 341 42.71 -5.43 41.89
C VAL A 341 41.99 -4.13 41.55
N GLU A 342 42.66 -3.17 40.90
CA GLU A 342 42.05 -1.88 40.50
C GLU A 342 40.94 -2.07 39.45
N MET A 343 41.11 -3.06 38.57
CA MET A 343 40.07 -3.50 37.62
C MET A 343 38.86 -4.09 38.34
N GLU A 344 39.06 -5.05 39.24
CA GLU A 344 37.98 -5.68 39.99
C GLU A 344 37.22 -4.65 40.86
N GLU A 345 37.93 -3.76 41.56
CA GLU A 345 37.31 -2.67 42.32
C GLU A 345 36.45 -1.75 41.44
N HIS A 346 36.94 -1.35 40.26
CA HIS A 346 36.18 -0.51 39.32
C HIS A 346 34.88 -1.21 38.88
N ILE A 347 34.98 -2.47 38.49
CA ILE A 347 33.88 -3.26 37.93
C ILE A 347 32.81 -3.56 39.00
N LEU A 348 33.23 -3.95 40.21
CA LEU A 348 32.34 -4.20 41.34
C LEU A 348 31.61 -2.92 41.78
N LYS A 349 32.29 -1.76 41.72
CA LYS A 349 31.75 -0.45 42.09
C LYS A 349 30.75 0.12 41.07
N THR A 350 30.85 -0.29 39.80
CA THR A 350 30.00 0.22 38.71
C THR A 350 28.83 -0.71 38.38
N ASP A 351 28.99 -2.04 38.49
CA ASP A 351 28.01 -3.09 38.14
C ASP A 351 27.41 -2.93 36.73
N LEU A 352 28.18 -2.37 35.78
CA LEU A 352 27.77 -2.22 34.39
C LEU A 352 27.84 -3.57 33.66
N VAL A 353 26.85 -3.84 32.81
CA VAL A 353 26.75 -5.10 32.04
C VAL A 353 27.91 -5.26 31.07
N TYR A 354 28.31 -4.17 30.39
CA TYR A 354 29.48 -4.13 29.52
C TYR A 354 30.45 -3.08 30.04
N ASN A 355 31.61 -3.53 30.51
CA ASN A 355 32.73 -2.70 30.92
C ASN A 355 33.77 -2.79 29.79
N VAL A 356 34.16 -1.66 29.21
CA VAL A 356 35.12 -1.63 28.10
C VAL A 356 36.28 -0.73 28.49
N TYR A 357 37.51 -1.23 28.35
CA TYR A 357 38.72 -0.45 28.54
C TYR A 357 39.41 -0.21 27.20
N VAL A 358 39.54 1.06 26.82
CA VAL A 358 40.15 1.47 25.56
C VAL A 358 40.76 2.87 25.68
N ASN A 359 41.95 3.06 25.11
CA ASN A 359 42.74 4.29 25.19
C ASN A 359 42.87 4.83 26.63
N GLY A 360 43.24 3.96 27.57
CA GLY A 360 43.46 4.29 28.98
C GLY A 360 42.18 4.55 29.80
N SER A 361 40.99 4.38 29.20
CA SER A 361 39.71 4.83 29.76
C SER A 361 38.67 3.71 29.87
N TRP A 362 37.95 3.65 31.00
CA TRP A 362 36.77 2.81 31.16
C TRP A 362 35.52 3.47 30.54
N GLY A 363 34.74 2.68 29.82
CA GLY A 363 33.50 3.09 29.16
C GLY A 363 32.58 1.91 28.85
N THR A 364 31.60 2.13 27.96
CA THR A 364 30.63 1.13 27.52
C THR A 364 30.15 1.46 26.10
N TYR A 365 29.60 0.48 25.36
CA TYR A 365 29.02 0.75 24.04
C TYR A 365 27.65 1.42 24.20
N ALA A 366 27.49 2.59 23.58
CA ALA A 366 26.26 3.39 23.63
C ALA A 366 25.77 3.76 22.22
N SER A 367 24.52 3.45 21.92
CA SER A 367 23.89 3.78 20.63
C SER A 367 23.53 5.27 20.56
N ILE A 368 24.45 6.07 20.01
CA ILE A 368 24.21 7.51 19.77
C ILE A 368 23.23 7.67 18.60
N ARG A 369 22.16 8.45 18.80
CA ARG A 369 21.25 8.83 17.70
C ARG A 369 21.94 9.83 16.77
N VAL A 370 22.34 9.39 15.59
CA VAL A 370 22.79 10.28 14.53
C VAL A 370 21.59 11.07 14.02
N HIS A 371 21.58 12.39 14.25
CA HIS A 371 20.58 13.27 13.66
C HIS A 371 20.76 13.30 12.13
N LYS A 372 19.69 13.06 11.37
CA LYS A 372 19.70 13.29 9.92
C LYS A 372 19.95 14.78 9.66
N LEU A 373 21.13 15.11 9.12
CA LEU A 373 21.43 16.43 8.61
C LEU A 373 20.68 16.64 7.30
N GLU A 374 19.56 17.37 7.33
CA GLU A 374 18.84 17.83 6.12
C GLU A 374 19.56 18.99 5.42
N ASN A 375 20.88 18.83 5.24
CA ASN A 375 21.72 19.78 4.56
C ASN A 375 21.46 19.65 3.05
N ALA A 376 20.68 20.57 2.49
CA ALA A 376 20.59 20.75 1.04
C ALA A 376 22.00 20.91 0.44
N ARG A 377 22.26 20.22 -0.67
CA ARG A 377 23.55 20.23 -1.38
C ARG A 377 23.36 20.77 -2.77
N ASN A 378 24.27 21.64 -3.20
CA ASN A 378 24.34 22.03 -4.60
C ASN A 378 24.76 20.81 -5.44
N THR A 379 24.01 20.51 -6.49
CA THR A 379 24.27 19.44 -7.45
C THR A 379 23.80 19.89 -8.83
N GLU A 380 24.55 19.51 -9.86
CA GLU A 380 24.15 19.71 -11.26
C GLU A 380 23.04 18.72 -11.66
N TYR A 381 23.01 17.55 -11.00
CA TYR A 381 22.03 16.49 -11.23
C TYR A 381 21.06 16.37 -10.06
N ALA A 382 19.87 16.95 -10.23
CA ALA A 382 18.72 16.84 -9.34
C ALA A 382 17.47 16.32 -10.08
N GLN A 383 16.56 15.70 -9.34
CA GLN A 383 15.24 15.24 -9.79
C GLN A 383 14.18 15.47 -8.70
N VAL A 384 12.91 15.56 -9.07
CA VAL A 384 11.80 15.73 -8.11
C VAL A 384 11.23 14.37 -7.71
N GLU A 385 11.20 14.10 -6.40
CA GLU A 385 10.66 12.88 -5.82
C GLU A 385 9.47 13.19 -4.89
N ILE A 386 8.51 12.25 -4.80
CA ILE A 386 7.39 12.32 -3.86
C ILE A 386 7.64 11.31 -2.75
N LYS A 387 8.07 11.76 -1.56
CA LYS A 387 8.44 10.86 -0.46
C LYS A 387 7.22 10.07 0.05
N ASN A 388 6.05 10.71 0.11
CA ASN A 388 4.79 10.16 0.59
C ASN A 388 3.69 10.38 -0.47
N VAL A 389 3.38 9.36 -1.28
CA VAL A 389 2.29 9.42 -2.27
C VAL A 389 0.95 9.71 -1.56
N GLY A 390 0.22 10.73 -2.03
CA GLY A 390 -0.99 11.27 -1.39
C GLY A 390 -0.75 12.59 -0.65
N ASP A 391 0.47 12.86 -0.19
CA ASP A 391 0.86 14.09 0.49
C ASP A 391 1.75 14.96 -0.41
N LEU A 392 1.18 16.07 -0.90
CA LEU A 392 1.87 17.01 -1.78
C LEU A 392 2.95 17.85 -1.05
N THR A 393 2.99 17.86 0.29
CA THR A 393 4.06 18.52 1.05
C THR A 393 5.33 17.67 1.12
N SER A 394 5.22 16.37 0.82
CA SER A 394 6.34 15.43 0.76
C SER A 394 7.19 15.54 -0.51
N ILE A 395 6.76 16.35 -1.48
CA ILE A 395 7.44 16.58 -2.75
C ILE A 395 8.73 17.37 -2.50
N GLY A 396 9.86 16.88 -2.98
CA GLY A 396 11.14 17.57 -2.84
C GLY A 396 12.13 17.25 -3.94
N CYS A 397 13.09 18.14 -4.15
CA CYS A 397 14.24 17.86 -5.01
C CYS A 397 15.22 16.93 -4.27
N VAL A 398 15.65 15.86 -4.93
CA VAL A 398 16.68 14.94 -4.47
C VAL A 398 17.86 14.94 -5.44
N GLU A 399 19.04 14.57 -4.94
CA GLU A 399 20.24 14.40 -5.77
C GLU A 399 20.06 13.17 -6.67
N SER A 400 20.12 13.36 -7.98
CA SER A 400 19.82 12.30 -8.94
C SER A 400 20.96 11.26 -9.02
N PRO A 401 20.66 9.95 -9.14
CA PRO A 401 21.66 8.90 -9.35
C PRO A 401 22.57 9.12 -10.57
N LEU A 402 22.16 9.98 -11.51
CA LEU A 402 22.97 10.46 -12.63
C LEU A 402 24.36 10.97 -12.23
N LYS A 403 24.50 11.59 -11.05
CA LYS A 403 25.77 12.11 -10.52
C LYS A 403 26.86 11.04 -10.42
N LEU A 404 26.48 9.78 -10.18
CA LEU A 404 27.41 8.63 -10.14
C LEU A 404 27.81 8.14 -11.54
N LYS A 405 27.00 8.44 -12.57
CA LYS A 405 27.24 8.06 -13.97
C LYS A 405 28.00 9.12 -14.77
N GLN A 406 28.06 10.36 -14.27
CA GLN A 406 28.79 11.52 -14.83
C GLN A 406 28.53 11.84 -16.31
N ARG A 407 27.42 11.35 -16.88
CA ARG A 407 27.05 11.63 -18.27
C ARG A 407 25.55 11.53 -18.49
N SER A 408 25.02 12.55 -19.15
CA SER A 408 23.77 12.52 -19.88
C SER A 408 24.04 13.03 -21.29
N ASP A 409 23.24 12.59 -22.27
CA ASP A 409 23.17 13.21 -23.60
C ASP A 409 22.00 14.22 -23.70
N TYR A 410 21.19 14.39 -22.65
CA TYR A 410 19.91 15.11 -22.65
C TYR A 410 19.75 16.00 -21.41
N GLU A 411 19.97 17.31 -21.57
CA GLU A 411 19.73 18.33 -20.55
C GLU A 411 18.27 18.81 -20.63
N ILE A 412 17.58 18.89 -19.49
CA ILE A 412 16.19 19.33 -19.40
C ILE A 412 16.15 20.79 -18.96
N HIS A 413 15.47 21.64 -19.74
CA HIS A 413 15.23 23.04 -19.41
C HIS A 413 13.79 23.25 -18.93
N PHE A 414 12.84 22.49 -19.47
CA PHE A 414 11.43 22.51 -19.07
C PHE A 414 10.87 21.08 -19.05
N SER A 415 9.97 20.81 -18.10
CA SER A 415 9.09 19.64 -18.11
C SER A 415 7.71 20.04 -17.60
N SER A 416 6.65 19.54 -18.24
CA SER A 416 5.26 19.87 -17.91
C SER A 416 4.59 18.78 -17.08
N LEU A 417 3.86 19.23 -16.06
CA LEU A 417 2.97 18.38 -15.26
C LEU A 417 1.72 18.02 -16.08
N ASN A 418 1.45 16.73 -16.20
CA ASN A 418 0.24 16.22 -16.83
C ASN A 418 -0.76 15.70 -15.79
N PHE A 419 -2.01 15.47 -16.19
CA PHE A 419 -3.06 15.00 -15.28
C PHE A 419 -2.72 13.64 -14.64
N ARG A 420 -1.93 12.80 -15.33
CA ARG A 420 -1.35 11.55 -14.79
C ARG A 420 -0.54 11.80 -13.52
N ASP A 421 0.34 12.80 -13.57
CA ASP A 421 1.32 13.07 -12.51
C ASP A 421 0.63 13.64 -11.26
N ILE A 422 -0.35 14.53 -11.46
CA ILE A 422 -1.20 15.06 -10.37
C ILE A 422 -2.03 13.94 -9.72
N MET A 423 -2.61 13.05 -10.53
CA MET A 423 -3.43 11.94 -10.03
C MET A 423 -2.59 10.85 -9.34
N PHE A 424 -1.33 10.66 -9.72
CA PHE A 424 -0.36 9.84 -8.98
C PHE A 424 0.05 10.53 -7.67
N ALA A 425 0.50 11.78 -7.73
CA ALA A 425 0.94 12.55 -6.55
C ALA A 425 -0.13 12.64 -5.45
N THR A 426 -1.42 12.73 -5.83
CA THR A 426 -2.57 12.74 -4.91
C THR A 426 -3.11 11.35 -4.54
N GLY A 427 -2.39 10.27 -4.86
CA GLY A 427 -2.74 8.89 -4.48
C GLY A 427 -3.96 8.30 -5.21
N LYS A 428 -4.54 9.00 -6.19
CA LYS A 428 -5.74 8.58 -6.93
C LYS A 428 -5.44 7.59 -8.07
N ILE A 429 -4.18 7.42 -8.43
CA ILE A 429 -3.68 6.34 -9.29
C ILE A 429 -2.70 5.51 -8.44
N PRO A 430 -3.01 4.23 -8.16
CA PRO A 430 -2.10 3.38 -7.38
C PRO A 430 -0.84 3.02 -8.18
N LYS A 431 0.25 2.73 -7.47
CA LYS A 431 1.57 2.37 -8.03
C LYS A 431 1.52 1.27 -9.10
N ASN A 432 0.64 0.27 -8.93
CA ASN A 432 0.48 -0.83 -9.88
C ASN A 432 -0.29 -0.48 -11.17
N ALA A 433 -0.75 0.76 -11.35
CA ALA A 433 -1.52 1.19 -12.53
C ALA A 433 -0.67 1.79 -13.67
N PHE A 434 0.65 1.89 -13.50
CA PHE A 434 1.59 2.16 -14.59
C PHE A 434 1.82 0.89 -15.44
N ALA A 435 2.23 1.04 -16.70
CA ALA A 435 2.60 -0.12 -17.52
C ALA A 435 4.03 -0.58 -17.19
N TYR A 436 4.33 -1.86 -17.45
CA TYR A 436 5.65 -2.45 -17.21
C TYR A 436 6.77 -1.61 -17.87
N GLY A 437 7.75 -1.20 -17.08
CA GLY A 437 8.91 -0.41 -17.53
C GLY A 437 8.89 1.08 -17.14
N HIS A 438 7.72 1.64 -16.79
CA HIS A 438 7.67 3.02 -16.30
C HIS A 438 8.09 3.12 -14.82
N GLU A 439 8.98 4.06 -14.52
CA GLU A 439 9.41 4.37 -13.15
C GLU A 439 8.28 5.06 -12.35
N GLU A 440 8.24 4.88 -11.02
CA GLU A 440 7.21 5.44 -10.12
C GLU A 440 7.38 6.95 -9.86
N CYS A 441 7.28 7.75 -10.91
CA CYS A 441 7.75 9.13 -10.93
C CYS A 441 6.79 10.08 -11.67
N ILE A 442 7.00 11.38 -11.45
CA ILE A 442 6.25 12.46 -12.07
C ILE A 442 7.03 13.09 -13.22
N GLY A 443 6.29 13.51 -14.26
CA GLY A 443 6.86 14.12 -15.45
C GLY A 443 7.37 13.07 -16.44
N PHE A 444 6.83 13.11 -17.65
CA PHE A 444 7.18 12.18 -18.75
C PHE A 444 7.38 12.87 -20.09
N GLU A 445 7.22 14.20 -20.17
CA GLU A 445 7.59 15.00 -21.34
C GLU A 445 8.55 16.13 -20.93
N PHE A 446 9.41 16.54 -21.86
CA PHE A 446 10.48 17.50 -21.61
C PHE A 446 10.82 18.32 -22.86
N SER A 447 11.46 19.46 -22.66
CA SER A 447 12.24 20.16 -23.68
C SER A 447 13.56 20.66 -23.09
N GLY A 448 14.56 20.80 -23.95
CA GLY A 448 15.90 21.16 -23.53
C GLY A 448 16.92 21.01 -24.65
N THR A 449 18.10 20.46 -24.34
CA THR A 449 19.13 20.22 -25.34
C THR A 449 19.65 18.78 -25.37
N CYS A 450 20.11 18.35 -26.54
CA CYS A 450 20.86 17.13 -26.75
C CYS A 450 22.05 17.42 -27.64
N ARG A 451 23.27 17.33 -27.10
CA ARG A 451 24.54 17.60 -27.83
C ARG A 451 24.48 18.90 -28.64
N ASN A 452 24.10 20.00 -27.97
CA ASN A 452 23.89 21.35 -28.52
C ASN A 452 22.73 21.53 -29.52
N LYS A 453 21.96 20.48 -29.87
CA LYS A 453 20.66 20.64 -30.56
C LYS A 453 19.56 20.93 -29.55
N ARG A 454 18.58 21.75 -29.95
CA ARG A 454 17.33 21.98 -29.19
C ARG A 454 16.38 20.82 -29.44
N VAL A 455 15.93 20.13 -28.39
CA VAL A 455 15.07 18.93 -28.50
C VAL A 455 13.88 18.98 -27.55
N PHE A 456 12.81 18.26 -27.91
CA PHE A 456 11.63 18.03 -27.07
C PHE A 456 11.11 16.61 -27.29
N GLY A 457 10.45 16.02 -26.29
CA GLY A 457 10.11 14.60 -26.36
C GLY A 457 9.35 14.01 -25.18
N VAL A 458 9.13 12.69 -25.27
CA VAL A 458 8.51 11.83 -24.25
C VAL A 458 9.52 10.77 -23.80
N ALA A 459 9.61 10.56 -22.49
CA ALA A 459 10.37 9.51 -21.84
C ALA A 459 9.44 8.62 -20.99
N ASP A 460 9.95 7.48 -20.50
CA ASP A 460 9.15 6.60 -19.64
C ASP A 460 8.82 7.21 -18.27
N GLY A 461 9.60 8.20 -17.85
CA GLY A 461 9.50 8.87 -16.56
C GLY A 461 10.63 9.87 -16.32
N ASN A 462 10.71 10.39 -15.10
CA ASN A 462 11.78 11.23 -14.57
C ASN A 462 12.12 12.48 -15.42
N CYS A 463 11.16 13.02 -16.19
CA CYS A 463 11.34 14.28 -16.89
C CYS A 463 11.29 15.51 -15.96
N LEU A 464 10.74 15.41 -14.74
CA LEU A 464 10.91 16.43 -13.71
C LEU A 464 12.28 16.30 -13.05
N ALA A 465 13.31 16.49 -13.86
CA ALA A 465 14.71 16.43 -13.52
C ALA A 465 15.50 17.48 -14.30
N THR A 466 16.80 17.56 -14.00
CA THR A 466 17.79 18.41 -14.67
C THR A 466 18.35 17.79 -15.94
N ALA A 467 18.41 16.46 -16.03
CA ALA A 467 18.88 15.71 -17.19
C ALA A 467 18.33 14.27 -17.19
N LEU A 468 18.34 13.60 -18.34
CA LEU A 468 17.88 12.19 -18.46
C LEU A 468 19.06 11.21 -18.54
N GLY A 469 19.03 10.16 -17.72
CA GLY A 469 20.10 9.13 -17.65
C GLY A 469 20.01 8.02 -18.68
N PHE A 470 19.12 8.16 -19.66
CA PHE A 470 18.79 7.16 -20.68
C PHE A 470 18.28 7.86 -21.94
N LYS A 471 18.23 7.14 -23.07
CA LYS A 471 17.68 7.66 -24.32
C LYS A 471 16.14 7.62 -24.27
N PRO A 472 15.42 8.74 -24.48
CA PRO A 472 13.96 8.72 -24.55
C PRO A 472 13.46 8.05 -25.84
N HIS A 473 12.25 7.47 -25.80
CA HIS A 473 11.67 6.74 -26.93
C HIS A 473 11.26 7.65 -28.10
N MET A 474 10.74 8.84 -27.79
CA MET A 474 10.23 9.78 -28.79
C MET A 474 10.85 11.15 -28.54
N VAL A 475 11.71 11.58 -29.47
CA VAL A 475 12.40 12.88 -29.41
C VAL A 475 12.37 13.50 -30.80
N TRP A 476 12.12 14.81 -30.84
CA TRP A 476 12.07 15.63 -32.05
C TRP A 476 12.98 16.85 -31.87
N ASP A 477 13.56 17.34 -32.98
CA ASP A 477 14.27 18.63 -33.01
C ASP A 477 13.24 19.77 -32.87
N VAL A 478 13.51 20.75 -31.99
CA VAL A 478 12.60 21.90 -31.78
C VAL A 478 12.73 22.87 -32.97
N PRO A 479 11.62 23.27 -33.64
CA PRO A 479 11.65 24.27 -34.70
C PRO A 479 12.25 25.60 -34.23
N ASP A 480 13.02 26.27 -35.10
CA ASP A 480 13.73 27.53 -34.77
C ASP A 480 12.77 28.63 -34.26
N TYR A 481 11.54 28.66 -34.79
CA TYR A 481 10.50 29.63 -34.47
C TYR A 481 9.66 29.29 -33.22
N TRP A 482 9.95 28.18 -32.52
CA TRP A 482 9.42 27.91 -31.18
C TRP A 482 10.47 28.21 -30.11
N SER A 483 10.07 28.60 -28.92
CA SER A 483 10.88 28.52 -27.69
C SER A 483 10.86 27.09 -27.12
N LEU A 484 11.75 26.82 -26.15
CA LEU A 484 11.70 25.55 -25.39
C LEU A 484 10.43 25.46 -24.52
N ALA A 485 9.94 26.59 -24.00
CA ALA A 485 8.75 26.68 -23.16
C ALA A 485 7.45 26.41 -23.95
N GLU A 486 7.40 26.74 -25.25
CA GLU A 486 6.30 26.34 -26.12
C GLU A 486 6.43 24.87 -26.52
N ALA A 487 7.64 24.43 -26.93
CA ALA A 487 7.88 23.08 -27.41
C ALA A 487 7.51 22.00 -26.38
N VAL A 488 7.72 22.23 -25.08
CA VAL A 488 7.37 21.25 -24.03
C VAL A 488 5.85 20.98 -23.93
N THR A 489 5.00 21.89 -24.43
CA THR A 489 3.53 21.74 -24.36
C THR A 489 2.94 20.78 -25.38
N VAL A 490 3.76 20.27 -26.30
CA VAL A 490 3.33 19.53 -27.51
C VAL A 490 3.34 18.00 -27.35
N PRO A 491 4.39 17.33 -26.82
CA PRO A 491 4.59 15.88 -26.99
C PRO A 491 3.44 15.01 -26.50
N ALA A 492 3.07 15.10 -25.22
CA ALA A 492 2.06 14.25 -24.63
C ALA A 492 0.68 14.54 -25.21
N VAL A 493 0.31 15.81 -25.37
CA VAL A 493 -1.04 16.19 -25.79
C VAL A 493 -1.30 15.87 -27.26
N TYR A 494 -0.34 16.12 -28.15
CA TYR A 494 -0.49 15.77 -29.57
C TYR A 494 -0.37 14.27 -29.79
N ALA A 495 0.53 13.54 -29.12
CA ALA A 495 0.56 12.08 -29.20
C ALA A 495 -0.77 11.44 -28.72
N THR A 496 -1.36 12.00 -27.66
CA THR A 496 -2.67 11.59 -27.12
C THR A 496 -3.83 11.87 -28.06
N VAL A 497 -3.68 12.73 -29.07
CA VAL A 497 -4.71 13.00 -30.10
C VAL A 497 -4.44 12.23 -31.40
N LEU A 498 -3.21 12.27 -31.90
CA LEU A 498 -2.81 11.66 -33.17
C LEU A 498 -3.07 10.14 -33.17
N TYR A 499 -2.73 9.45 -32.09
CA TYR A 499 -2.97 8.00 -31.96
C TYR A 499 -4.48 7.65 -32.04
N PRO A 500 -5.38 8.19 -31.19
CA PRO A 500 -6.79 7.82 -31.27
C PRO A 500 -7.50 8.39 -32.51
N PHE A 501 -7.13 9.55 -33.04
CA PHE A 501 -7.76 10.09 -34.26
C PHE A 501 -7.36 9.28 -35.51
N PHE A 502 -6.07 9.16 -35.81
CA PHE A 502 -5.62 8.53 -37.06
C PHE A 502 -5.53 7.00 -36.97
N MET A 503 -5.04 6.44 -35.86
CA MET A 503 -4.82 4.98 -35.76
C MET A 503 -6.02 4.20 -35.21
N ARG A 504 -6.93 4.84 -34.46
CA ARG A 504 -8.09 4.16 -33.83
C ARG A 504 -9.44 4.51 -34.45
N ALA A 505 -9.79 5.79 -34.56
CA ALA A 505 -11.02 6.24 -35.23
C ALA A 505 -10.90 6.26 -36.76
N LYS A 506 -9.67 6.47 -37.27
CA LYS A 506 -9.41 6.81 -38.68
C LYS A 506 -10.27 8.00 -39.12
N LEU A 507 -10.18 9.09 -38.36
CA LEU A 507 -10.96 10.31 -38.59
C LEU A 507 -10.73 10.84 -40.00
N THR A 508 -11.82 11.16 -40.70
CA THR A 508 -11.82 11.65 -42.08
C THR A 508 -12.46 13.03 -42.22
N LYS A 509 -12.08 13.73 -43.29
CA LYS A 509 -12.54 15.08 -43.59
C LYS A 509 -14.07 15.17 -43.67
N GLY A 510 -14.63 16.18 -43.01
CA GLY A 510 -16.07 16.45 -42.96
C GLY A 510 -16.88 15.64 -41.94
N GLU A 511 -16.27 14.70 -41.21
CA GLU A 511 -16.95 14.02 -40.08
C GLU A 511 -17.19 14.97 -38.90
N SER A 512 -18.12 14.62 -38.01
CA SER A 512 -18.41 15.40 -36.79
C SER A 512 -17.73 14.82 -35.55
N VAL A 513 -17.12 15.69 -34.74
CA VAL A 513 -16.26 15.29 -33.60
C VAL A 513 -16.67 16.03 -32.33
N LEU A 514 -17.01 15.29 -31.27
CA LEU A 514 -17.20 15.84 -29.92
C LEU A 514 -15.92 15.71 -29.09
N VAL A 515 -15.30 16.83 -28.73
CA VAL A 515 -14.11 16.91 -27.87
C VAL A 515 -14.51 17.36 -26.47
N HIS A 516 -14.47 16.46 -25.48
CA HIS A 516 -14.72 16.87 -24.10
C HIS A 516 -13.52 17.60 -23.48
N SER A 517 -13.81 18.54 -22.56
CA SER A 517 -12.80 19.36 -21.88
C SER A 517 -11.93 20.20 -22.83
N GLY A 518 -12.54 20.82 -23.85
CA GLY A 518 -11.84 21.48 -24.95
C GLY A 518 -10.76 22.49 -24.56
N SER A 519 -10.93 23.20 -23.44
CA SER A 519 -9.96 24.19 -22.94
C SER A 519 -8.79 23.59 -22.12
N GLY A 520 -8.55 22.28 -22.19
CA GLY A 520 -7.37 21.60 -21.64
C GLY A 520 -6.42 21.18 -22.76
N GLY A 521 -5.15 20.90 -22.48
CA GLY A 521 -4.12 20.68 -23.52
C GLY A 521 -4.50 19.65 -24.61
N VAL A 522 -4.99 18.47 -24.21
CA VAL A 522 -5.50 17.44 -25.16
C VAL A 522 -6.72 17.95 -25.93
N GLY A 523 -7.60 18.73 -25.30
CA GLY A 523 -8.77 19.33 -25.94
C GLY A 523 -8.38 20.36 -27.01
N ILE A 524 -7.40 21.21 -26.72
CA ILE A 524 -6.88 22.23 -27.65
C ILE A 524 -6.22 21.54 -28.85
N ALA A 525 -5.36 20.53 -28.62
CA ALA A 525 -4.76 19.75 -29.70
C ALA A 525 -5.80 19.00 -30.55
N ALA A 526 -6.84 18.44 -29.92
CA ALA A 526 -7.94 17.75 -30.59
C ALA A 526 -8.80 18.68 -31.45
N ILE A 527 -9.15 19.87 -30.94
CA ILE A 527 -9.87 20.88 -31.72
C ILE A 527 -9.01 21.37 -32.89
N THR A 528 -7.71 21.63 -32.67
CA THR A 528 -6.77 22.06 -33.72
C THR A 528 -6.73 21.05 -34.88
N ILE A 529 -6.48 19.77 -34.60
CA ILE A 529 -6.39 18.72 -35.63
C ILE A 529 -7.75 18.47 -36.29
N ALA A 530 -8.86 18.54 -35.56
CA ALA A 530 -10.19 18.35 -36.16
C ALA A 530 -10.59 19.52 -37.08
N LEU A 531 -10.23 20.76 -36.75
CA LEU A 531 -10.48 21.93 -37.62
C LEU A 531 -9.60 21.90 -38.88
N ASP A 532 -8.33 21.49 -38.76
CA ASP A 532 -7.39 21.30 -39.89
C ASP A 532 -7.90 20.24 -40.88
N LEU A 533 -8.52 19.17 -40.38
CA LEU A 533 -9.20 18.16 -41.20
C LEU A 533 -10.58 18.59 -41.74
N GLU A 534 -11.01 19.84 -41.54
CA GLU A 534 -12.34 20.36 -41.90
C GLU A 534 -13.50 19.53 -41.30
N CYS A 535 -13.31 18.99 -40.08
CA CYS A 535 -14.35 18.29 -39.33
C CYS A 535 -15.32 19.27 -38.64
N THR A 536 -16.57 18.86 -38.44
CA THR A 536 -17.54 19.64 -37.64
C THR A 536 -17.28 19.41 -36.15
N VAL A 537 -16.60 20.36 -35.50
CA VAL A 537 -16.24 20.27 -34.09
C VAL A 537 -17.41 20.65 -33.16
N TYR A 538 -17.58 19.87 -32.10
CA TYR A 538 -18.38 20.16 -30.92
C TYR A 538 -17.49 20.02 -29.69
N THR A 539 -17.71 20.81 -28.63
CA THR A 539 -16.84 20.74 -27.45
C THR A 539 -17.54 21.09 -26.14
N THR A 540 -16.94 20.72 -25.01
CA THR A 540 -17.46 21.06 -23.67
C THR A 540 -16.41 21.73 -22.78
N VAL A 541 -16.85 22.74 -22.01
CA VAL A 541 -16.02 23.52 -21.06
C VAL A 541 -16.69 23.63 -19.69
N GLY A 542 -15.93 23.94 -18.64
CA GLY A 542 -16.44 24.00 -17.26
C GLY A 542 -16.86 25.39 -16.76
N SER A 543 -16.63 26.45 -17.55
CA SER A 543 -16.91 27.84 -17.15
C SER A 543 -16.90 28.80 -18.35
N ASN A 544 -17.56 29.94 -18.22
CA ASN A 544 -17.63 30.95 -19.30
C ASN A 544 -16.25 31.50 -19.68
N ASN A 545 -15.33 31.70 -18.73
CA ASN A 545 -13.97 32.16 -19.04
C ASN A 545 -13.23 31.16 -19.96
N LYS A 546 -13.48 29.86 -19.82
CA LYS A 546 -12.95 28.80 -20.70
C LYS A 546 -13.64 28.78 -22.07
N ARG A 547 -14.89 29.25 -22.16
CA ARG A 547 -15.67 29.40 -23.39
C ARG A 547 -15.12 30.53 -24.26
N GLU A 548 -14.93 31.70 -23.66
CA GLU A 548 -14.34 32.86 -24.35
C GLU A 548 -12.86 32.66 -24.70
N PHE A 549 -12.10 31.96 -23.85
CA PHE A 549 -10.74 31.52 -24.19
C PHE A 549 -10.72 30.65 -25.45
N LEU A 550 -11.60 29.63 -25.56
CA LEU A 550 -11.68 28.80 -26.77
C LEU A 550 -12.06 29.61 -28.01
N LYS A 551 -13.01 30.54 -27.90
CA LYS A 551 -13.40 31.44 -29.01
C LYS A 551 -12.27 32.39 -29.43
N THR A 552 -11.37 32.73 -28.51
CA THR A 552 -10.19 33.56 -28.78
C THR A 552 -9.13 32.79 -29.59
N ILE A 553 -8.89 31.52 -29.27
CA ILE A 553 -7.87 30.69 -29.96
C ILE A 553 -8.42 29.95 -31.20
N PHE A 554 -9.75 29.74 -31.29
CA PHE A 554 -10.43 29.15 -32.44
C PHE A 554 -11.60 30.04 -32.91
N PRO A 555 -11.33 31.16 -33.64
CA PRO A 555 -12.38 32.08 -34.10
C PRO A 555 -13.41 31.45 -35.07
N THR A 556 -13.12 30.27 -35.62
CA THR A 556 -14.03 29.49 -36.47
C THR A 556 -15.00 28.60 -35.70
N LEU A 557 -14.83 28.45 -34.38
CA LEU A 557 -15.68 27.64 -33.51
C LEU A 557 -16.85 28.48 -33.01
N LEU A 558 -18.07 28.16 -33.45
CA LEU A 558 -19.28 28.91 -33.11
C LEU A 558 -19.63 28.74 -31.63
N ASP A 559 -20.27 29.75 -31.05
CA ASP A 559 -20.68 29.75 -29.64
C ASP A 559 -21.62 28.58 -29.33
N GLU A 560 -22.52 28.29 -30.26
CA GLU A 560 -23.47 27.17 -30.21
C GLU A 560 -22.77 25.79 -30.15
N GLN A 561 -21.53 25.67 -30.62
CA GLN A 561 -20.77 24.42 -30.62
C GLN A 561 -20.06 24.15 -29.27
N ILE A 562 -20.08 25.10 -28.33
CA ILE A 562 -19.38 25.03 -27.03
C ILE A 562 -20.39 24.91 -25.88
N PHE A 563 -20.52 23.71 -25.31
CA PHE A 563 -21.49 23.37 -24.27
C PHE A 563 -20.88 23.33 -22.86
N ASP A 564 -21.75 23.34 -21.84
CA ASP A 564 -21.34 23.13 -20.45
C ASP A 564 -21.04 21.65 -20.16
N SER A 565 -19.88 21.39 -19.55
CA SER A 565 -19.41 20.09 -19.07
C SER A 565 -19.85 19.75 -17.64
N ASN A 566 -20.45 20.69 -16.91
CA ASN A 566 -20.89 20.47 -15.53
C ASN A 566 -22.09 19.52 -15.45
N TYR A 567 -22.99 19.53 -16.45
CA TYR A 567 -24.23 18.74 -16.44
C TYR A 567 -24.40 17.88 -17.72
N GLY A 568 -24.31 16.56 -17.59
CA GLY A 568 -24.33 15.64 -18.74
C GLY A 568 -25.59 15.72 -19.61
N LYS A 569 -26.75 15.92 -18.97
CA LYS A 569 -28.05 16.08 -19.65
C LYS A 569 -28.10 17.31 -20.58
N THR A 570 -27.33 18.35 -20.27
CA THR A 570 -27.37 19.64 -20.99
C THR A 570 -26.67 19.55 -22.33
N PHE A 571 -25.40 19.10 -22.38
CA PHE A 571 -24.68 18.98 -23.65
C PHE A 571 -25.35 17.96 -24.58
N LYS A 572 -25.83 16.82 -24.04
CA LYS A 572 -26.54 15.80 -24.83
C LYS A 572 -27.74 16.39 -25.58
N LYS A 573 -28.58 17.15 -24.88
CA LYS A 573 -29.81 17.72 -25.47
C LYS A 573 -29.49 18.64 -26.64
N GLU A 574 -28.53 19.54 -26.49
CA GLU A 574 -28.22 20.54 -27.51
C GLU A 574 -27.41 19.93 -28.69
N ILE A 575 -26.54 18.96 -28.44
CA ILE A 575 -25.87 18.19 -29.51
C ILE A 575 -26.89 17.40 -30.35
N LEU A 576 -27.83 16.68 -29.72
CA LEU A 576 -28.88 15.96 -30.45
C LEU A 576 -29.82 16.91 -31.21
N LYS A 577 -30.08 18.12 -30.69
CA LYS A 577 -30.84 19.16 -31.38
C LYS A 577 -30.10 19.68 -32.63
N GLN A 578 -28.81 20.00 -32.52
CA GLN A 578 -28.01 20.53 -33.64
C GLN A 578 -27.75 19.45 -34.71
N THR A 579 -27.45 18.21 -34.30
CA THR A 579 -27.27 17.06 -35.21
C THR A 579 -28.59 16.50 -35.76
N LYS A 580 -29.74 17.11 -35.44
CA LYS A 580 -31.09 16.67 -35.85
C LYS A 580 -31.37 15.20 -35.52
N GLY A 581 -30.94 14.78 -34.33
CA GLY A 581 -31.08 13.41 -33.80
C GLY A 581 -30.06 12.40 -34.34
N LYS A 582 -29.13 12.79 -35.22
CA LYS A 582 -28.12 11.87 -35.79
C LYS A 582 -27.04 11.44 -34.81
N GLY A 583 -26.72 12.27 -33.81
CA GLY A 583 -25.50 12.15 -33.02
C GLY A 583 -24.25 12.57 -33.80
N VAL A 584 -23.07 12.31 -33.23
CA VAL A 584 -21.75 12.66 -33.81
C VAL A 584 -20.93 11.43 -34.23
N ASP A 585 -20.04 11.61 -35.21
CA ASP A 585 -19.30 10.52 -35.86
C ASP A 585 -18.11 10.02 -35.03
N VAL A 586 -17.48 10.90 -34.24
CA VAL A 586 -16.39 10.56 -33.30
C VAL A 586 -16.57 11.31 -31.98
N ILE A 587 -16.25 10.67 -30.86
CA ILE A 587 -16.24 11.30 -29.52
C ILE A 587 -14.89 11.05 -28.85
N LEU A 588 -14.21 12.10 -28.41
CA LEU A 588 -13.05 12.03 -27.53
C LEU A 588 -13.49 12.35 -26.09
N ASN A 589 -13.61 11.32 -25.26
CA ASN A 589 -14.13 11.44 -23.90
C ASN A 589 -13.03 11.44 -22.83
N SER A 590 -13.11 12.42 -21.93
CA SER A 590 -12.33 12.54 -20.69
C SER A 590 -13.21 12.57 -19.43
N LEU A 591 -14.54 12.50 -19.58
CA LEU A 591 -15.52 12.64 -18.51
C LEU A 591 -15.89 11.28 -17.90
N ALA A 592 -16.33 11.26 -16.65
CA ALA A 592 -16.70 10.04 -15.92
C ALA A 592 -18.21 9.94 -15.64
N GLN A 593 -18.62 8.80 -15.08
CA GLN A 593 -19.96 8.58 -14.49
C GLN A 593 -21.15 8.92 -15.42
N ASP A 594 -22.09 9.75 -14.98
CA ASP A 594 -23.30 10.13 -15.72
C ASP A 594 -22.97 10.86 -17.02
N LYS A 595 -21.90 11.66 -17.02
CA LYS A 595 -21.41 12.41 -18.18
C LYS A 595 -20.91 11.47 -19.26
N LEU A 596 -20.12 10.45 -18.90
CA LEU A 596 -19.68 9.39 -19.83
C LEU A 596 -20.89 8.71 -20.49
N LYS A 597 -21.92 8.36 -19.71
CA LYS A 597 -23.16 7.79 -20.26
C LYS A 597 -23.85 8.78 -21.23
N ALA A 598 -23.96 10.05 -20.86
CA ALA A 598 -24.54 11.08 -21.73
C ALA A 598 -23.73 11.27 -23.02
N SER A 599 -22.39 11.15 -22.98
CA SER A 599 -21.50 11.16 -24.15
C SER A 599 -21.75 9.96 -25.06
N VAL A 600 -21.88 8.74 -24.52
CA VAL A 600 -22.24 7.54 -25.32
C VAL A 600 -23.60 7.74 -25.99
N GLU A 601 -24.56 8.36 -25.30
CA GLU A 601 -25.88 8.72 -25.84
C GLU A 601 -25.88 9.90 -26.84
N CYS A 602 -24.70 10.48 -27.15
CA CYS A 602 -24.50 11.43 -28.26
C CYS A 602 -23.91 10.75 -29.51
N LEU A 603 -23.50 9.49 -29.45
CA LEU A 603 -22.78 8.81 -30.53
C LEU A 603 -23.72 8.45 -31.69
N GLY A 604 -23.30 8.81 -32.91
CA GLY A 604 -24.06 8.52 -34.12
C GLY A 604 -23.96 7.07 -34.59
N LYS A 605 -24.78 6.71 -35.59
CA LYS A 605 -24.78 5.37 -36.18
C LYS A 605 -23.44 5.09 -36.89
N ARG A 606 -22.71 4.07 -36.45
CA ARG A 606 -21.30 3.75 -36.80
C ARG A 606 -20.26 4.74 -36.22
N GLY A 607 -20.63 5.56 -35.25
CA GLY A 607 -19.70 6.47 -34.59
C GLY A 607 -18.61 5.74 -33.80
N ARG A 608 -17.45 6.39 -33.59
CA ARG A 608 -16.33 5.85 -32.80
C ARG A 608 -16.18 6.57 -31.46
N PHE A 609 -16.17 5.82 -30.37
CA PHE A 609 -15.96 6.35 -29.02
C PHE A 609 -14.52 6.14 -28.57
N LEU A 610 -13.83 7.23 -28.25
CA LEU A 610 -12.42 7.27 -27.85
C LEU A 610 -12.35 7.66 -26.38
N GLU A 611 -12.31 6.66 -25.50
CA GLU A 611 -12.16 6.87 -24.05
C GLU A 611 -10.68 7.11 -23.70
N ILE A 612 -10.39 8.26 -23.09
CA ILE A 612 -9.08 8.60 -22.51
C ILE A 612 -9.14 8.83 -20.98
N GLY A 613 -10.34 8.81 -20.38
CA GLY A 613 -10.56 8.90 -18.94
C GLY A 613 -10.31 7.59 -18.20
N LYS A 614 -9.27 7.52 -17.37
CA LYS A 614 -8.91 6.30 -16.63
C LYS A 614 -9.78 6.05 -15.38
N LEU A 615 -10.38 7.08 -14.79
CA LEU A 615 -11.19 7.00 -13.56
C LEU A 615 -12.42 6.08 -13.67
N SER A 616 -13.11 6.09 -14.83
CA SER A 616 -14.24 5.19 -15.10
C SER A 616 -13.80 3.74 -15.24
N SER A 617 -12.63 3.51 -15.86
CA SER A 617 -12.06 2.17 -16.07
C SER A 617 -11.52 1.54 -14.79
N ILE A 618 -10.90 2.33 -13.91
CA ILE A 618 -10.40 1.85 -12.60
C ILE A 618 -11.57 1.42 -11.70
N ASN A 619 -12.66 2.20 -11.68
CA ASN A 619 -13.78 1.97 -10.74
C ASN A 619 -14.88 1.02 -11.27
N ASN A 620 -14.85 0.57 -12.54
CA ASN A 620 -16.06 0.01 -13.18
C ASN A 620 -15.82 -1.00 -14.32
N THR A 621 -14.93 -1.98 -14.13
CA THR A 621 -14.64 -3.03 -15.15
C THR A 621 -15.79 -4.01 -15.44
N SER A 622 -16.90 -3.95 -14.69
CA SER A 622 -18.00 -4.93 -14.74
C SER A 622 -19.02 -4.73 -15.87
N LYS A 623 -19.15 -3.53 -16.47
CA LYS A 623 -20.27 -3.21 -17.39
C LYS A 623 -19.94 -3.08 -18.88
N CYS A 624 -18.68 -3.23 -19.30
CA CYS A 624 -18.26 -3.10 -20.71
C CYS A 624 -17.75 -4.38 -21.38
N ARG A 625 -17.89 -5.56 -20.75
CA ARG A 625 -17.52 -6.86 -21.36
C ARG A 625 -18.67 -7.54 -22.12
N SER A 626 -19.94 -7.26 -21.77
CA SER A 626 -21.12 -7.95 -22.32
C SER A 626 -21.42 -7.67 -23.80
N SER A 627 -20.86 -6.60 -24.38
CA SER A 627 -21.12 -6.20 -25.77
C SER A 627 -20.14 -6.77 -26.81
N ARG A 628 -19.24 -7.69 -26.43
CA ARG A 628 -18.29 -8.33 -27.38
C ARG A 628 -18.80 -9.61 -28.04
N ASN A 629 -19.89 -10.21 -27.56
CA ASN A 629 -20.36 -11.52 -28.05
C ASN A 629 -21.56 -11.44 -29.02
N THR A 630 -21.98 -10.24 -29.43
CA THR A 630 -23.18 -10.03 -30.27
C THR A 630 -22.98 -8.98 -31.37
N LEU A 631 -21.84 -9.03 -32.06
CA LEU A 631 -21.63 -8.37 -33.37
C LEU A 631 -20.54 -9.14 -34.14
N GLY A 632 -20.98 -10.10 -34.95
CA GLY A 632 -20.23 -10.68 -36.06
C GLY A 632 -20.69 -10.10 -37.40
#